data_AF-A0A7G9S8U6-F1
#
_entry.id   AF-A0A7G9S8U6-F1
#
_cell.length_a   1.000
_cell.length_b   1.000
_cell.length_c   1.000
_cell.angle_alpha   90.00
_cell.angle_beta   90.00
_cell.angle_gamma   90.00
#
_symmetry.space_group_name_H-M   'P 1'
#
loop_
_entity.id
_entity.type
_entity.pdbx_description
1 polymer ?
#
loop_
_entity_poly.entity_id
_entity_poly.type
_entity_poly.pdbx_seq_one_letter_code
_entity_poly.pdbx_strand_id
1 'polypeptide(L)'
;MGQRRPQGAESSHRAQLPPGDGTKPCVILDGKSWFDAAPDRFTCSSYRFGDIYVRDVGSVTVFATQLDLKAAIDGHDWSGPMWVTALWKKSRVRRKWKLVERIYSRPEQSDEVAGLLPKLELWRR
;
A
#
# COMPACT_ATOMS: atom_id res chain seq x y z
N MET A 1 -53.13 14.74 -3.63
CA MET A 1 -52.22 15.67 -4.34
C MET A 1 -51.50 16.46 -3.26
N GLY A 2 -50.26 16.25 -2.83
CA GLY A 2 -49.11 15.48 -3.32
C GLY A 2 -47.92 16.14 -2.60
N GLN A 3 -47.44 15.57 -1.50
CA GLN A 3 -46.29 16.11 -0.76
C GLN A 3 -45.12 15.13 -0.78
N ARG A 4 -44.19 15.50 -1.67
CA ARG A 4 -42.73 15.31 -1.76
C ARG A 4 -42.08 14.27 -0.84
N ARG A 5 -41.50 13.24 -1.47
CA ARG A 5 -40.45 12.37 -0.92
C ARG A 5 -39.15 13.18 -0.73
N PRO A 6 -38.38 12.95 0.34
CA PRO A 6 -37.00 13.42 0.40
C PRO A 6 -36.10 12.57 -0.50
N GLN A 7 -35.23 13.29 -1.22
CA GLN A 7 -34.23 12.81 -2.16
C GLN A 7 -33.04 12.15 -1.46
N GLY A 8 -32.55 11.07 -2.08
CA GLY A 8 -31.12 10.80 -2.25
C GLY A 8 -30.27 10.69 -0.99
N ALA A 9 -30.33 9.55 -0.31
CA ALA A 9 -29.14 9.06 0.39
C ALA A 9 -28.16 8.55 -0.68
N GLU A 10 -27.10 9.31 -0.94
CA GLU A 10 -25.96 8.87 -1.73
C GLU A 10 -25.38 7.60 -1.08
N SER A 11 -25.62 6.47 -1.74
CA SER A 11 -24.98 5.21 -1.41
C SER A 11 -23.50 5.33 -1.75
N SER A 12 -22.68 5.55 -0.72
CA SER A 12 -21.26 5.20 -0.74
C SER A 12 -21.14 3.76 -1.23
N HIS A 13 -20.73 3.59 -2.48
CA HIS A 13 -20.39 2.29 -3.05
C HIS A 13 -19.10 1.79 -2.40
N ARG A 14 -19.21 1.29 -1.16
CA ARG A 14 -18.22 0.41 -0.58
C ARG A 14 -18.36 -0.91 -1.33
N ALA A 15 -17.45 -1.18 -2.26
CA ALA A 15 -17.37 -2.49 -2.90
C ALA A 15 -17.09 -3.53 -1.79
N GLN A 16 -18.14 -4.18 -1.30
CA GLN A 16 -18.03 -5.33 -0.43
C GLN A 16 -17.64 -6.50 -1.34
N LEU A 17 -16.38 -6.89 -1.32
CA LEU A 17 -15.92 -8.11 -1.98
C LEU A 17 -16.62 -9.32 -1.34
N PRO A 18 -16.99 -10.34 -2.13
CA PRO A 18 -17.61 -11.56 -1.60
C PRO A 18 -16.70 -12.24 -0.57
N PRO A 19 -17.24 -13.01 0.40
CA PRO A 19 -16.43 -13.76 1.34
C PRO A 19 -15.77 -14.93 0.59
N GLY A 20 -14.55 -14.69 0.12
CA GLY A 20 -13.72 -15.66 -0.58
C GLY A 20 -12.36 -15.80 0.10
N ASP A 21 -11.87 -17.03 0.17
CA ASP A 21 -10.45 -17.38 0.16
C ASP A 21 -9.53 -16.85 1.27
N GLY A 22 -10.02 -16.46 2.46
CA GLY A 22 -9.14 -16.19 3.61
C GLY A 22 -8.12 -15.05 3.41
N THR A 23 -8.20 -14.33 2.29
CA THR A 23 -7.35 -13.21 1.96
C THR A 23 -7.93 -11.95 2.58
N LYS A 24 -7.12 -11.24 3.37
CA LYS A 24 -7.54 -9.96 3.94
C LYS A 24 -7.70 -8.97 2.77
N PRO A 25 -8.84 -8.25 2.68
CA PRO A 25 -9.05 -7.31 1.58
C PRO A 25 -7.97 -6.22 1.60
N CYS A 26 -7.49 -5.85 0.42
CA CYS A 26 -6.64 -4.66 0.28
C CYS A 26 -7.45 -3.41 0.64
N VAL A 27 -6.89 -2.54 1.47
CA VAL A 27 -7.50 -1.25 1.81
C VAL A 27 -6.84 -0.17 0.97
N ILE A 28 -7.63 0.51 0.15
CA ILE A 28 -7.16 1.62 -0.69
C ILE A 28 -7.46 2.94 0.03
N LEU A 29 -6.45 3.80 0.10
CA LEU A 29 -6.56 5.17 0.58
C LEU A 29 -6.17 6.12 -0.55
N ASP A 30 -7.08 7.00 -0.94
CA ASP A 30 -6.80 7.98 -1.98
C ASP A 30 -5.84 9.08 -1.49
N GLY A 31 -5.21 9.78 -2.43
CA GLY A 31 -4.21 10.79 -2.11
C GLY A 31 -4.75 11.95 -1.27
N LYS A 32 -5.99 12.38 -1.46
CA LYS A 32 -6.58 13.49 -0.68
C LYS A 32 -6.78 13.06 0.76
N SER A 33 -7.37 11.89 0.97
CA SER A 33 -7.54 11.30 2.30
C SER A 33 -6.19 11.04 2.99
N TRP A 34 -5.15 10.64 2.25
CA TRP A 34 -3.80 10.53 2.79
C TRP A 34 -3.23 11.88 3.23
N PHE A 35 -3.34 12.94 2.41
CA PHE A 35 -2.81 14.26 2.78
C PHE A 35 -3.55 14.88 3.97
N ASP A 36 -4.82 14.57 4.14
CA ASP A 36 -5.62 14.98 5.30
C ASP A 36 -5.18 14.23 6.59
N ALA A 37 -4.88 12.93 6.47
CA ALA A 37 -4.47 12.10 7.60
C ALA A 37 -2.98 12.22 7.97
N ALA A 38 -2.10 12.47 7.01
CA ALA A 38 -0.65 12.44 7.20
C ALA A 38 -0.07 13.41 8.25
N PRO A 39 -0.65 14.61 8.49
CA PRO A 39 -0.12 15.52 9.51
C PRO A 39 -0.27 14.98 10.94
N ASP A 40 -1.43 14.39 11.26
CA ASP A 40 -1.82 14.15 12.65
C ASP A 40 -2.24 12.70 12.95
N ARG A 41 -2.79 11.99 11.96
CA ARG A 41 -3.38 10.65 12.12
C ARG A 41 -2.43 9.54 11.72
N PHE A 42 -1.39 9.85 10.96
CA PHE A 42 -0.27 8.96 10.69
C PHE A 42 1.01 9.57 11.27
N THR A 43 1.58 8.93 12.29
CA THR A 43 2.87 9.36 12.85
C THR A 43 3.93 8.32 12.52
N CYS A 44 5.09 8.77 12.04
CA CYS A 44 6.24 7.93 11.76
C CYS A 44 7.46 8.51 12.50
N SER A 45 7.94 7.82 13.52
CA SER A 45 9.05 8.30 14.36
C SER A 45 10.41 7.83 13.85
N SER A 46 10.49 6.66 13.22
CA SER A 46 11.70 6.19 12.56
C SER A 46 11.37 5.16 11.47
N TYR A 47 12.28 5.06 10.52
CA TYR A 47 12.22 4.04 9.48
C TYR A 47 13.62 3.64 9.04
N ARG A 48 13.76 2.42 8.54
CA ARG A 48 14.98 1.92 7.93
C ARG A 48 14.65 1.09 6.71
N PHE A 49 15.17 1.49 5.55
CA PHE A 49 15.13 0.65 4.36
C PHE A 49 16.17 -0.47 4.46
N GLY A 50 15.78 -1.66 4.07
CA GLY A 50 16.68 -2.78 3.82
C GLY A 50 17.22 -2.72 2.40
N ASP A 51 17.35 -3.89 1.76
CA ASP A 51 17.80 -3.95 0.37
C ASP A 51 16.80 -3.27 -0.56
N ILE A 52 17.32 -2.40 -1.42
CA ILE A 52 16.53 -1.58 -2.33
C ILE A 52 16.60 -2.18 -3.73
N TYR A 53 15.44 -2.49 -4.29
CA TYR A 53 15.26 -2.85 -5.68
C TYR A 53 14.64 -1.67 -6.44
N VAL A 54 15.32 -1.21 -7.49
CA VAL A 54 14.81 -0.19 -8.40
C VAL A 54 14.91 -0.69 -9.83
N ARG A 55 13.81 -0.58 -10.58
CA ARG A 55 13.78 -0.99 -11.98
C ARG A 55 12.80 -0.15 -12.78
N ASP A 56 13.21 0.24 -13.99
CA ASP A 56 12.31 0.83 -14.97
C ASP A 56 11.41 -0.25 -15.62
N VAL A 57 10.11 0.02 -15.64
CA VAL A 57 9.08 -0.82 -16.25
C VAL A 57 8.23 0.06 -17.16
N GLY A 58 8.60 0.11 -18.43
CA GLY A 58 7.95 0.96 -19.42
C GLY A 58 8.10 2.45 -19.09
N SER A 59 6.99 3.12 -18.78
CA SER A 59 6.98 4.57 -18.47
C SER A 59 7.03 4.91 -16.97
N VAL A 60 7.12 3.89 -16.11
CA VAL A 60 7.21 4.02 -14.66
C VAL A 60 8.48 3.35 -14.14
N THR A 61 8.89 3.74 -12.94
CA THR A 61 9.98 3.12 -12.20
C THR A 61 9.40 2.48 -10.95
N VAL A 62 9.67 1.19 -10.78
CA VAL A 62 9.35 0.45 -9.56
C VAL A 62 10.47 0.67 -8.57
N PHE A 63 10.11 1.07 -7.36
CA PHE A 63 10.94 1.03 -6.16
C PHE A 63 10.33 -0.01 -5.23
N ALA A 64 11.10 -0.98 -4.76
CA ALA A 64 10.64 -1.95 -3.78
C ALA A 64 11.73 -2.22 -2.74
N THR A 65 11.37 -2.36 -1.48
CA THR A 65 12.34 -2.63 -0.41
C THR A 65 11.66 -3.21 0.83
N GLN A 66 12.44 -3.92 1.63
CA GLN A 66 12.09 -4.19 3.02
C GLN A 66 12.17 -2.89 3.83
N LEU A 67 11.26 -2.72 4.77
CA LEU A 67 11.11 -1.52 5.57
C LEU A 67 10.86 -1.91 7.02
N ASP A 68 11.77 -1.54 7.92
CA ASP A 68 11.45 -1.50 9.35
C ASP A 68 10.84 -0.14 9.66
N LEU A 69 9.62 -0.13 10.21
CA LEU A 69 8.89 1.09 10.52
C LEU A 69 8.57 1.18 12.01
N LYS A 70 8.75 2.36 12.60
CA LYS A 70 8.11 2.76 13.86
C LYS A 70 7.06 3.82 13.55
N ALA A 71 5.80 3.44 13.64
CA ALA A 71 4.68 4.30 13.26
C ALA A 71 3.39 3.97 14.02
N ALA A 72 2.46 4.91 14.01
CA ALA A 72 1.09 4.71 14.48
C ALA A 72 0.07 5.29 13.50
N ILE A 73 -1.11 4.67 13.45
CA ILE A 73 -2.30 5.15 12.71
C ILE A 73 -3.42 5.35 13.72
N ASP A 74 -3.99 6.56 13.80
CA ASP A 74 -5.04 6.92 14.76
C ASP A 74 -4.68 6.52 16.20
N GLY A 75 -3.40 6.68 16.57
CA GLY A 75 -2.87 6.30 17.90
C GLY A 75 -2.64 4.80 18.10
N HIS A 76 -3.03 3.94 17.16
CA HIS A 76 -2.75 2.51 17.22
C HIS A 76 -1.36 2.21 16.67
N ASP A 77 -0.58 1.40 17.39
CA ASP A 77 0.74 0.97 16.94
C ASP A 77 0.63 0.22 15.61
N TRP A 78 1.36 0.72 14.62
CA TRP A 78 1.46 0.14 13.28
C TRP A 78 2.90 -0.22 12.93
N SER A 79 3.78 -0.25 13.92
CA SER A 79 5.19 -0.58 13.77
C SER A 79 5.44 -2.00 13.26
N GLY A 80 6.68 -2.26 12.83
CA GLY A 80 7.18 -3.59 12.48
C GLY A 80 7.70 -3.68 11.05
N PRO A 81 8.10 -4.89 10.63
CA PRO A 81 8.60 -5.12 9.28
C PRO A 81 7.47 -4.99 8.26
N MET A 82 7.81 -4.39 7.13
CA MET A 82 6.95 -4.18 5.99
C MET A 82 7.72 -4.42 4.69
N TRP A 83 7.02 -4.82 3.65
CA TRP A 83 7.48 -4.66 2.28
C TRP A 83 6.78 -3.44 1.70
N VAL A 84 7.54 -2.49 1.16
CA VAL A 84 6.99 -1.32 0.48
C VAL A 84 7.31 -1.41 -1.01
N THR A 85 6.28 -1.25 -1.83
CA THR A 85 6.41 -1.09 -3.29
C THR A 85 5.85 0.27 -3.67
N ALA A 86 6.63 1.07 -4.39
CA ALA A 86 6.22 2.38 -4.87
C ALA A 86 6.42 2.47 -6.39
N LEU A 87 5.38 2.94 -7.08
CA LEU A 87 5.44 3.25 -8.50
C LEU A 87 5.69 4.74 -8.68
N TRP A 88 6.76 5.05 -9.39
CA TRP A 88 7.16 6.42 -9.68
C TRP A 88 7.03 6.70 -11.16
N LYS A 89 6.58 7.90 -11.50
CA LYS A 89 6.53 8.37 -12.89
C LYS A 89 7.25 9.69 -13.01
N LYS A 90 8.16 9.78 -13.98
CA LYS A 90 8.81 11.04 -14.33
C LYS A 90 7.88 11.85 -15.23
N SER A 91 7.50 13.05 -14.80
CA SER A 91 6.65 13.94 -15.61
C SER A 91 7.38 14.35 -16.89
N ARG A 92 6.63 14.45 -18.00
CA ARG A 92 7.20 14.95 -19.27
C ARG A 92 7.54 16.43 -19.13
N VAL A 93 6.65 17.20 -18.51
CA VAL A 93 6.81 18.63 -18.22
C VAL A 93 7.60 18.80 -16.92
N ARG A 94 8.69 19.60 -16.94
CA ARG A 94 9.59 19.87 -15.79
C ARG A 94 10.33 18.66 -15.21
N ARG A 95 10.22 17.46 -15.81
CA ARG A 95 11.03 16.26 -15.49
C ARG A 95 11.05 15.86 -14.00
N LYS A 96 9.98 16.16 -13.25
CA LYS A 96 9.85 15.85 -11.83
C LYS A 96 9.35 14.42 -11.62
N TRP A 97 9.90 13.72 -10.64
CA TRP A 97 9.36 12.44 -10.20
C TRP A 97 8.09 12.68 -9.38
N LYS A 98 7.06 11.89 -9.66
CA LYS A 98 5.82 11.85 -8.89
C LYS A 98 5.55 10.42 -8.45
N LEU A 99 5.18 10.27 -7.19
CA LEU A 99 4.65 9.02 -6.67
C LEU A 99 3.25 8.82 -7.28
N VAL A 100 3.06 7.68 -7.94
CA VAL A 100 1.78 7.29 -8.54
C VAL A 100 1.00 6.42 -7.56
N GLU A 101 1.69 5.46 -6.95
CA GLU A 101 1.10 4.51 -6.02
C GLU A 101 2.16 4.07 -5.01
N ARG A 102 1.72 3.78 -3.78
CA ARG A 102 2.54 3.13 -2.77
C ARG A 102 1.70 2.08 -2.06
N ILE A 103 2.25 0.87 -2.02
CA ILE A 103 1.63 -0.30 -1.41
C ILE A 103 2.52 -0.73 -0.25
N TYR A 104 1.90 -0.99 0.89
CA TYR A 104 2.55 -1.61 2.04
C TYR A 104 1.94 -3.00 2.26
N SER A 105 2.78 -3.99 2.46
CA SER A 105 2.37 -5.33 2.85
C SER A 105 3.19 -5.83 4.04
N ARG A 106 2.62 -6.73 4.83
CA ARG A 106 3.39 -7.47 5.84
C ARG A 106 4.12 -8.61 5.13
N PRO A 107 5.43 -8.80 5.35
CA PRO A 107 6.13 -9.98 4.87
C PRO A 107 5.48 -11.26 5.40
N GLU A 108 5.66 -12.37 4.68
CA GLU A 108 5.33 -13.70 5.18
C GLU A 108 6.08 -13.95 6.49
N GLN A 109 5.36 -14.43 7.51
CA GLN A 109 5.91 -14.67 8.84
C GLN A 109 6.09 -16.16 9.14
N SER A 110 5.56 -17.04 8.28
CA SER A 110 5.72 -18.48 8.42
C SER A 110 7.09 -18.94 7.95
N ASP A 111 7.92 -19.38 8.90
CA ASP A 111 9.21 -20.02 8.61
C ASP A 111 9.06 -21.26 7.72
N GLU A 112 7.95 -21.98 7.85
CA GLU A 112 7.63 -23.13 6.99
C GLU A 112 7.51 -22.69 5.54
N VAL A 113 6.68 -21.68 5.26
CA VAL A 113 6.47 -21.16 3.90
C VAL A 113 7.76 -20.56 3.35
N ALA A 114 8.49 -19.79 4.16
CA ALA A 114 9.78 -19.23 3.78
C ALA A 114 10.79 -20.32 3.37
N GLY A 115 10.82 -21.45 4.09
CA GLY A 115 11.66 -22.61 3.77
C GLY A 115 11.26 -23.37 2.50
N LEU A 116 10.03 -23.16 1.99
CA LEU A 116 9.57 -23.74 0.73
C LEU A 116 9.98 -22.90 -0.50
N LEU A 117 10.13 -21.58 -0.36
CA LEU A 117 10.40 -20.68 -1.49
C LEU A 117 11.66 -21.06 -2.30
N PRO A 118 12.82 -21.38 -1.68
CA PRO A 118 14.00 -21.80 -2.45
C PRO A 118 13.78 -23.09 -3.25
N LYS A 119 12.84 -23.95 -2.84
CA LYS A 119 12.52 -25.20 -3.55
C LYS A 119 11.75 -24.93 -4.85
N LEU A 120 11.12 -23.77 -4.98
CA LEU A 120 10.35 -23.35 -6.15
C LEU A 120 11.22 -22.59 -7.18
N GLU A 121 12.47 -22.28 -6.84
CA GLU A 121 13.38 -21.59 -7.76
C GLU A 121 13.80 -22.53 -8.90
N LEU A 122 13.34 -22.19 -10.12
CA LEU A 122 13.66 -22.91 -11.35
C LEU A 122 15.06 -22.58 -11.90
N TRP A 123 15.74 -21.60 -11.30
CA TRP A 123 17.01 -21.06 -11.79
C TRP A 123 18.07 -21.30 -10.73
N ARG A 124 18.66 -22.50 -10.72
CA ARG A 124 19.86 -22.76 -9.91
C ARG A 124 21.06 -22.27 -10.69
N ARG A 125 21.89 -21.42 -10.08
CA ARG A 125 23.29 -21.27 -10.48
C ARG A 125 24.12 -22.34 -9.80
#